data_AF-A0A9E7H0M8-F1
#
_entry.id   AF-A0A9E7H0M8-F1
#
_cell.length_a   1.000
_cell.length_b   1.000
_cell.length_c   1.000
_cell.angle_alpha   90.00
_cell.angle_beta   90.00
_cell.angle_gamma   90.00
#
_symmetry.space_group_name_H-M   'P 1'
#
loop_
_entity.id
_entity.type
_entity.pdbx_description
1 polymer ?
#
loop_
_entity_poly.entity_id
_entity_poly.type
_entity_poly.pdbx_seq_one_letter_code
_entity_poly.pdbx_strand_id
1 'polypeptide(L)'
;MTGQPPIVATGNQATGLAQWARQKLNNGNIEDVIDPKLRRGYDINSVWKAADVALRCTEHESRRRPTMTDVVMELKESFALESAYYRSEFPSTSNWNPHTETASERSQTGAFEVERFPRFTPSAR
;
A
#
# COMPACT_ATOMS: atom_id res chain seq x y z
N MET A 1 1.39 3.34 -4.87
CA MET A 1 2.67 3.34 -4.13
C MET A 1 3.81 3.99 -4.91
N THR A 2 4.04 3.67 -6.20
CA THR A 2 5.22 4.17 -6.95
C THR A 2 5.01 5.45 -7.75
N GLY A 3 3.77 5.79 -8.10
CA GLY A 3 3.46 6.96 -8.95
C GLY A 3 3.98 6.85 -10.39
N GLN A 4 4.54 5.70 -10.78
CA GLN A 4 5.16 5.47 -12.07
C GLN A 4 4.19 4.83 -13.08
N PRO A 5 4.37 5.06 -14.39
CA PRO A 5 3.60 4.38 -15.42
C PRO A 5 3.89 2.86 -15.45
N PRO A 6 3.01 2.04 -16.06
CA PRO A 6 3.19 0.59 -16.15
C PRO A 6 4.48 0.15 -16.87
N ILE A 7 5.05 1.02 -17.70
CA ILE A 7 6.35 0.84 -18.37
C ILE A 7 7.26 1.97 -17.94
N VAL A 8 8.38 1.63 -17.30
CA VAL A 8 9.37 2.58 -16.78
C VAL A 8 10.55 2.62 -17.74
N ALA A 9 10.86 3.80 -18.27
CA ALA A 9 12.05 4.04 -19.09
C ALA A 9 13.24 4.35 -18.16
N THR A 10 14.25 3.47 -18.18
CA THR A 10 15.52 3.69 -17.46
C THR A 10 16.64 3.80 -18.50
N GLY A 11 17.04 5.04 -18.81
CA GLY A 11 18.01 5.31 -19.88
C GLY A 11 17.48 4.88 -21.25
N ASN A 12 18.21 3.98 -21.92
CA ASN A 12 17.84 3.46 -23.24
C ASN A 12 16.94 2.20 -23.20
N GLN A 13 16.50 1.75 -22.01
CA GLN A 13 15.70 0.54 -21.87
C GLN A 13 14.32 0.84 -21.25
N ALA A 14 13.28 0.25 -21.83
CA ALA A 14 11.92 0.26 -21.29
C ALA A 14 11.65 -1.07 -20.59
N THR A 15 11.40 -1.03 -19.28
CA THR A 15 11.13 -2.22 -18.46
C THR A 15 9.74 -2.13 -17.86
N GLY A 16 9.03 -3.25 -17.74
CA GLY A 16 7.74 -3.28 -17.04
C GLY A 16 7.91 -2.86 -15.57
N LEU A 17 6.95 -2.10 -15.04
CA LEU A 17 7.00 -1.55 -13.68
C LEU A 17 7.24 -2.63 -12.62
N ALA A 18 6.60 -3.79 -12.74
CA ALA A 18 6.79 -4.92 -11.82
C ALA A 18 8.24 -5.42 -11.82
N GLN A 19 8.86 -5.52 -13.00
CA GLN A 19 10.24 -6.00 -13.12
C GLN A 19 11.25 -4.95 -12.67
N TRP A 20 11.02 -3.68 -12.98
CA TRP A 20 11.79 -2.57 -12.46
C TRP A 20 11.72 -2.51 -10.92
N ALA A 21 10.52 -2.63 -10.35
CA ALA A 21 10.32 -2.65 -8.90
C ALA A 21 11.02 -3.84 -8.25
N ARG A 22 10.95 -5.03 -8.85
CA ARG A 22 11.65 -6.23 -8.37
C ARG A 22 13.17 -6.02 -8.31
N GLN A 23 13.75 -5.42 -9.34
CA GLN A 23 15.18 -5.11 -9.37
C GLN A 23 15.57 -4.11 -8.27
N LYS A 24 14.77 -3.04 -8.09
CA LYS A 24 15.02 -2.03 -7.06
C LYS A 24 14.87 -2.60 -5.64
N LEU A 25 13.87 -3.46 -5.42
CA LEU A 25 13.64 -4.15 -4.15
C LEU A 25 14.77 -5.13 -3.81
N ASN A 26 15.24 -5.92 -4.80
CA ASN A 26 16.37 -6.83 -4.60
C ASN A 26 17.67 -6.10 -4.25
N ASN A 27 17.82 -4.85 -4.70
CA ASN A 27 18.97 -4.01 -4.36
C ASN A 27 18.85 -3.36 -2.97
N GLY A 28 17.70 -3.50 -2.28
CA GLY A 28 17.44 -2.87 -0.98
C GLY A 28 16.98 -1.42 -1.07
N ASN A 29 16.75 -0.88 -2.27
CA ASN A 29 16.39 0.52 -2.50
C ASN A 29 14.85 0.70 -2.53
N ILE A 30 14.18 0.43 -1.41
CA ILE A 30 12.73 0.62 -1.28
C ILE A 30 12.31 2.08 -1.48
N GLU A 31 13.12 3.03 -1.00
CA GLU A 31 12.85 4.47 -1.10
C GLU A 31 12.76 4.97 -2.55
N ASP A 32 13.54 4.38 -3.46
CA ASP A 32 13.51 4.69 -4.90
C ASP A 32 12.23 4.20 -5.59
N VAL A 33 11.57 3.19 -5.01
CA VAL A 33 10.35 2.60 -5.56
C VAL A 33 9.13 3.42 -5.16
N ILE A 34 9.20 4.12 -4.03
CA ILE A 34 8.08 4.87 -3.47
C ILE A 34 7.91 6.19 -4.23
N ASP A 35 6.65 6.59 -4.43
CA ASP A 35 6.32 7.87 -5.04
C ASP A 35 6.91 9.00 -4.18
N PRO A 36 7.76 9.89 -4.73
CA PRO A 36 8.33 11.02 -3.99
C PRO A 36 7.27 11.99 -3.46
N LYS A 37 6.02 11.92 -3.96
CA LYS A 37 4.88 12.68 -3.42
C LYS A 37 4.33 12.11 -2.12
N LEU A 38 4.65 10.86 -1.76
CA LEU A 38 4.41 10.35 -0.40
C LEU A 38 5.43 11.02 0.54
N ARG A 39 5.08 12.20 1.03
CA ARG A 39 5.88 12.99 1.97
C ARG A 39 6.02 12.28 3.33
N ARG A 40 7.02 11.39 3.48
CA ARG A 40 7.52 10.76 4.73
C ARG A 40 6.47 10.26 5.74
N GLY A 41 5.24 9.97 5.31
CA GLY A 41 4.14 9.51 6.15
C GLY A 41 3.95 8.00 6.16
N TYR A 42 4.99 7.22 5.85
CA TYR A 42 4.87 5.77 5.72
C TYR A 42 5.93 5.06 6.56
N ASP A 43 5.55 3.92 7.12
CA ASP A 43 6.49 3.01 7.74
C ASP A 43 7.15 2.12 6.67
N ILE A 44 8.48 2.01 6.72
CA ILE A 44 9.26 1.26 5.74
C ILE A 44 8.86 -0.22 5.71
N ASN A 45 8.51 -0.81 6.87
CA ASN A 45 8.09 -2.21 6.94
C ASN A 45 6.71 -2.40 6.30
N SER A 46 5.78 -1.47 6.50
CA SER A 46 4.48 -1.47 5.82
C SER A 46 4.65 -1.42 4.30
N VAL A 47 5.50 -0.52 3.79
CA VAL A 47 5.74 -0.41 2.35
C VAL A 47 6.41 -1.67 1.81
N TRP A 48 7.42 -2.19 2.51
CA TRP A 48 8.10 -3.41 2.09
C TRP A 48 7.12 -4.58 1.96
N LYS A 49 6.22 -4.73 2.93
CA LYS A 49 5.21 -5.77 2.94
C LYS A 49 4.18 -5.60 1.82
N ALA A 50 3.70 -4.38 1.60
CA ALA A 50 2.82 -4.07 0.47
C ALA A 50 3.49 -4.31 -0.89
N ALA A 51 4.77 -3.96 -1.02
CA ALA A 51 5.56 -4.16 -2.24
C ALA A 51 5.80 -5.65 -2.52
N ASP A 52 6.08 -6.45 -1.49
CA ASP A 52 6.24 -7.89 -1.61
C ASP A 52 4.95 -8.59 -2.07
N VAL A 53 3.80 -8.24 -1.47
CA VAL A 53 2.48 -8.72 -1.90
C VAL A 53 2.23 -8.36 -3.36
N ALA A 54 2.47 -7.10 -3.73
CA ALA A 54 2.29 -6.64 -5.11
C ALA A 54 3.19 -7.39 -6.11
N LEU A 55 4.44 -7.67 -5.74
CA LEU A 55 5.35 -8.46 -6.58
C LEU A 55 4.82 -9.88 -6.78
N ARG A 56 4.40 -10.56 -5.72
CA ARG A 56 3.84 -11.91 -5.80
C ARG A 56 2.57 -11.96 -6.65
N CYS A 57 1.73 -10.93 -6.60
CA CYS A 57 0.58 -10.78 -7.51
C CYS A 57 0.98 -10.70 -9.00
N THR A 58 2.15 -10.15 -9.30
CA THR A 58 2.67 -9.97 -10.66
C THR A 58 3.60 -11.10 -11.13
N GLU A 59 3.82 -12.13 -10.31
CA GLU A 59 4.72 -13.23 -10.65
C GLU A 59 4.25 -13.98 -11.91
N HIS A 60 5.20 -14.44 -12.73
CA HIS A 60 4.85 -15.08 -14.01
C HIS A 60 4.14 -16.43 -13.79
N GLU A 61 4.57 -17.18 -12.77
CA GLU A 61 3.98 -18.46 -12.40
C GLU A 61 2.64 -18.25 -11.66
N SER A 62 1.53 -18.65 -12.28
CA SER A 62 0.19 -18.51 -11.68
C SER A 62 0.05 -19.24 -10.34
N ARG A 63 0.80 -20.32 -10.11
CA ARG A 63 0.80 -21.08 -8.85
C ARG A 63 1.44 -20.33 -7.68
N ARG A 64 2.28 -19.33 -7.96
CA ARG A 64 2.93 -18.48 -6.96
C ARG A 64 2.13 -17.20 -6.68
N ARG A 65 1.10 -16.92 -7.48
CA ARG A 65 0.23 -15.77 -7.25
C ARG A 65 -0.66 -16.07 -6.04
N PRO A 66 -0.68 -15.19 -5.02
CA PRO A 66 -1.53 -15.35 -3.87
C PRO A 66 -3.00 -15.26 -4.29
N THR A 67 -3.89 -15.87 -3.51
CA THR A 67 -5.32 -15.69 -3.73
C THR A 67 -5.76 -14.30 -3.29
N MET A 68 -6.88 -13.79 -3.82
CA MET A 68 -7.38 -12.47 -3.43
C MET A 68 -7.64 -12.37 -1.93
N THR A 69 -8.02 -13.49 -1.28
CA THR A 69 -8.18 -13.57 0.17
C THR A 69 -6.86 -13.36 0.92
N ASP A 70 -5.79 -14.01 0.46
CA ASP A 70 -4.44 -13.85 1.03
C ASP A 70 -3.95 -12.41 0.84
N VAL A 71 -4.13 -11.85 -0.36
CA VAL A 71 -3.77 -10.46 -0.67
C VAL A 71 -4.44 -9.49 0.30
N VAL A 72 -5.75 -9.65 0.55
CA VAL A 72 -6.48 -8.78 1.48
C VAL A 72 -5.98 -8.95 2.91
N MET A 73 -5.68 -10.17 3.34
CA MET A 73 -5.14 -10.44 4.67
C MET A 73 -3.79 -9.73 4.88
N GLU A 74 -2.89 -9.85 3.91
CA GLU A 74 -1.55 -9.26 4.01
C GLU A 74 -1.55 -7.72 3.90
N LEU A 75 -2.47 -7.17 3.10
CA LEU A 75 -2.70 -5.73 3.05
C LEU A 75 -3.26 -5.18 4.37
N LYS A 76 -4.14 -5.93 5.05
CA LYS A 76 -4.63 -5.56 6.39
C LYS A 76 -3.49 -5.51 7.41
N GLU A 77 -2.55 -6.46 7.35
CA GLU A 77 -1.37 -6.44 8.23
C GLU A 77 -0.45 -5.26 7.94
N SER A 78 -0.24 -4.93 6.66
CA SER A 78 0.56 -3.77 6.26
C SER A 78 -0.07 -2.46 6.76
N PHE A 79 -1.40 -2.33 6.63
CA PHE A 79 -2.14 -1.19 7.14
C PHE A 79 -2.09 -1.10 8.68
N ALA A 80 -2.13 -2.23 9.39
CA ALA A 80 -1.98 -2.24 10.83
C ALA A 80 -0.62 -1.68 11.28
N LEU A 81 0.47 -2.02 10.56
CA LEU A 81 1.81 -1.48 10.82
C LEU A 81 1.86 0.04 10.59
N GLU A 82 1.27 0.52 9.51
CA GLU A 82 1.16 1.96 9.23
C GLU A 82 0.36 2.69 10.32
N SER A 83 -0.76 2.11 10.76
CA SER A 83 -1.60 2.69 11.82
C SER A 83 -0.89 2.74 13.18
N ALA A 84 -0.06 1.73 13.48
CA ALA A 84 0.75 1.71 14.69
C ALA A 84 1.82 2.80 14.67
N TYR A 85 2.47 3.01 13.52
CA TYR A 85 3.43 4.10 13.29
C TYR A 85 2.77 5.48 13.47
N TYR A 86 1.59 5.70 12.89
CA TYR A 86 0.86 6.96 13.07
C TYR A 86 0.45 7.20 14.54
N ARG A 87 0.07 6.15 15.27
CA ARG A 87 -0.27 6.25 16.69
C ARG A 87 0.95 6.59 17.57
N SER A 88 2.15 6.12 17.22
CA SER A 88 3.37 6.46 17.96
C SER A 88 3.90 7.87 17.63
N GLU A 89 3.82 8.29 16.37
CA GLU A 89 4.35 9.60 15.92
C GLU A 89 3.38 10.76 16.24
N PHE A 90 2.07 10.48 16.29
CA PHE A 90 1.02 11.49 16.52
C PHE A 90 -0.01 11.01 17.57
N PRO A 91 0.30 11.07 18.87
CA PRO A 91 -0.60 10.58 19.93
C PRO A 91 -1.95 11.31 20.01
N SER A 92 -2.06 12.52 19.45
CA SER A 92 -3.30 13.32 19.40
C SER A 92 -4.39 12.76 18.46
N THR A 93 -4.09 11.79 17.59
CA THR A 93 -5.07 11.12 16.70
C THR A 93 -5.44 9.70 17.16
N SER A 94 -5.07 9.32 18.40
CA SER A 94 -5.21 7.99 18.99
C SER A 94 -6.64 7.40 19.06
N ASN A 95 -7.68 8.18 18.76
CA ASN A 95 -9.06 7.70 18.66
C ASN A 95 -9.36 6.87 17.40
N TRP A 96 -8.41 6.70 16.47
CA TRP A 96 -8.59 5.79 15.34
C TRP A 96 -8.40 4.34 15.78
N ASN A 97 -9.53 3.62 15.88
CA ASN A 97 -9.58 2.18 16.08
C ASN A 97 -9.90 1.49 14.74
N PRO A 98 -8.93 0.83 14.09
CA PRO A 98 -9.18 0.10 12.84
C PRO A 98 -9.91 -1.25 13.03
N HIS A 99 -10.14 -1.68 14.27
CA HIS A 99 -10.85 -2.91 14.64
C HIS A 99 -12.11 -2.59 15.46
N THR A 100 -13.16 -2.09 14.83
CA THR A 100 -14.54 -2.26 15.34
C THR A 100 -15.49 -2.51 14.17
N GLU A 101 -15.42 -3.72 13.62
CA GLU A 101 -16.64 -4.37 13.13
C GLU A 101 -17.39 -4.89 14.36
N THR A 102 -18.41 -4.17 14.80
CA THR A 102 -19.48 -4.75 15.64
C THR A 102 -20.81 -4.36 15.03
N ALA A 103 -21.37 -5.32 14.29
CA ALA A 103 -22.75 -5.53 13.91
C ALA A 103 -23.74 -4.36 14.09
N SER A 104 -24.18 -3.76 12.97
CA SER A 104 -25.61 -3.64 12.69
C SER A 104 -25.87 -3.57 11.19
N GLU A 105 -26.69 -4.53 10.75
CA GLU A 105 -27.53 -4.53 9.55
C GLU A 105 -26.89 -4.69 8.16
N ARG A 106 -26.87 -5.97 7.78
CA ARG A 106 -27.21 -6.49 6.45
C ARG A 106 -28.12 -5.55 5.64
N SER A 107 -27.61 -5.08 4.51
CA SER A 107 -28.38 -4.96 3.27
C SER A 107 -27.42 -5.02 2.08
N GLN A 108 -27.60 -6.04 1.25
CA GLN A 108 -26.89 -6.22 -0.02
C GLN A 108 -27.27 -5.09 -0.98
N THR A 109 -26.30 -4.43 -1.62
CA THR A 109 -26.27 -4.10 -3.06
C THR A 109 -25.00 -3.31 -3.36
N GLY A 110 -24.40 -3.56 -4.53
CA GLY A 110 -23.05 -3.13 -4.86
C GLY A 110 -22.82 -1.63 -4.98
N ALA A 111 -21.64 -1.22 -4.51
CA ALA A 111 -20.79 -0.20 -5.11
C ALA A 111 -19.38 -0.41 -4.53
N PHE A 112 -18.37 -0.38 -5.40
CA PHE A 112 -16.97 -0.31 -4.99
C PHE A 112 -16.75 1.10 -4.44
N GLU A 113 -17.03 1.31 -3.15
CA GLU A 113 -17.02 2.65 -2.56
C GLU A 113 -15.62 3.00 -2.05
N VAL A 114 -14.92 3.82 -2.84
CA VAL A 114 -13.58 4.34 -2.58
C VAL A 114 -13.59 5.53 -1.59
N GLU A 115 -14.47 5.55 -0.61
CA GLU A 115 -14.69 6.74 0.24
C GLU A 115 -14.50 6.45 1.74
N ARG A 116 -13.31 5.99 2.13
CA ARG A 116 -12.90 6.06 3.54
C ARG A 116 -11.40 6.34 3.73
N PHE A 117 -10.88 7.29 2.96
CA PHE A 117 -9.67 8.02 3.34
C PHE A 117 -10.06 9.18 4.28
N PRO A 118 -9.29 9.45 5.35
CA PRO A 118 -9.51 10.66 6.14
C PRO A 118 -9.33 11.87 5.23
N ARG A 119 -10.36 12.73 5.15
CA ARG A 119 -10.29 14.03 4.46
C ARG A 119 -9.07 14.80 4.97
N PHE A 120 -8.05 14.90 4.13
CA PHE A 120 -7.02 15.92 4.27
C PHE A 120 -7.72 17.27 4.09
N THR A 121 -8.03 17.95 5.19
CA THR A 121 -8.38 19.37 5.14
C THR A 121 -7.08 20.14 4.93
N PRO A 122 -6.87 20.85 3.81
CA PRO A 122 -5.73 21.74 3.70
C PRO A 122 -6.00 22.96 4.62
N SER A 123 -5.13 23.18 5.60
CA SER A 123 -5.14 24.42 6.38
C SER A 123 -4.65 25.55 5.48
N ALA A 124 -5.54 26.48 5.15
CA ALA A 124 -5.17 27.73 4.52
C ALA A 124 -4.40 28.60 5.51
N ARG A 125 -3.18 29.01 5.14
CA ARG A 125 -2.61 30.30 5.55
C ARG A 125 -1.66 30.80 4.48
#